data_AF-A0A530QVH3-F1
#
_entry.id   AF-A0A530QVH3-F1
#
_cell.length_a   1.000
_cell.length_b   1.000
_cell.length_c   1.000
_cell.angle_alpha   90.00
_cell.angle_beta   90.00
_cell.angle_gamma   90.00
#
_symmetry.space_group_name_H-M   'P 1'
#
loop_
_entity.id
_entity.type
_entity.pdbx_description
1 polymer ?
#
loop_
_entity_poly.entity_id
_entity_poly.type
_entity_poly.pdbx_seq_one_letter_code
_entity_poly.pdbx_strand_id
1 'polypeptide(L)' 'KMAGDATKMRIVMNFDREPDVKWFLLRAPHRLVVDLPSTKFAINAKDVKARGLVRSVRYGDLGEGVSRLILTGKGPFAV' A
#
# COMPACT_ATOMS: atom_id res chain seq x y z
N LYS A 1 1.16 5.96 7.76
CA LYS A 1 0.84 7.39 7.51
C LYS A 1 0.90 7.69 6.01
N MET A 2 -0.02 8.51 5.50
CA MET A 2 0.02 8.98 4.10
C MET A 2 0.01 10.50 4.03
N ALA A 3 0.88 11.07 3.21
CA ALA A 3 1.01 12.51 2.98
C ALA A 3 1.26 12.78 1.50
N GLY A 4 0.80 13.92 1.01
CA GLY A 4 0.93 14.31 -0.39
C GLY A 4 -0.39 14.75 -1.03
N ASP A 5 -0.34 14.92 -2.34
CA ASP A 5 -1.34 15.56 -3.18
C ASP A 5 -1.54 14.82 -4.52
N ALA A 6 -2.14 15.50 -5.50
CA ALA A 6 -2.45 14.95 -6.82
C ALA A 6 -1.23 14.79 -7.74
N THR A 7 -0.03 15.15 -7.29
CA THR A 7 1.23 15.06 -8.06
C THR A 7 2.24 14.12 -7.42
N LYS A 8 2.29 14.07 -6.08
CA LYS A 8 3.23 13.22 -5.35
C LYS A 8 2.60 12.73 -4.05
N MET A 9 2.82 11.45 -3.76
CA MET A 9 2.38 10.81 -2.52
C MET A 9 3.56 10.13 -1.83
N ARG A 10 3.61 10.24 -0.51
CA ARG A 10 4.52 9.50 0.37
C ARG A 10 3.70 8.66 1.33
N ILE A 11 4.04 7.38 1.41
CA ILE A 11 3.42 6.41 2.28
C ILE A 11 4.51 5.84 3.17
N VAL A 12 4.28 5.89 4.48
CA VAL A 12 5.21 5.39 5.50
C VAL A 12 4.50 4.31 6.30
N MET A 13 5.11 3.13 6.32
CA MET A 13 4.71 1.98 7.12
C MET A 13 5.81 1.71 8.13
N ASN A 14 5.42 1.49 9.38
CA ASN A 14 6.34 1.12 10.44
C ASN A 14 6.15 -0.37 10.71
N PHE A 15 7.25 -1.09 10.80
CA PHE A 15 7.29 -2.51 11.12
C PHE A 15 8.03 -2.69 12.44
N ASP A 16 7.66 -3.73 13.18
CA ASP A 16 8.31 -4.15 14.43
C ASP A 16 9.66 -4.84 14.19
N ARG A 17 9.88 -5.30 12.96
CA ARG A 17 11.14 -5.86 12.45
C ARG A 17 11.31 -5.49 10.98
N GLU A 18 12.54 -5.60 10.48
CA GLU A 18 12.80 -5.43 9.05
C GLU A 18 12.06 -6.50 8.23
N PRO A 19 11.16 -6.12 7.31
CA PRO A 19 10.43 -7.07 6.48
C PRO A 19 11.18 -7.36 5.17
N ASP A 20 11.06 -8.59 4.67
CA ASP A 20 11.39 -8.90 3.27
C ASP A 20 10.24 -8.41 2.36
N VAL A 21 10.45 -7.27 1.70
CA VAL A 21 9.41 -6.60 0.90
C VAL A 21 9.56 -6.93 -0.57
N LYS A 22 8.49 -7.42 -1.18
CA LYS A 22 8.38 -7.54 -2.64
C LYS A 22 7.30 -6.60 -3.13
N TRP A 23 7.52 -5.94 -4.26
CA TRP A 23 6.50 -5.06 -4.81
C TRP A 23 6.52 -5.05 -6.33
N PHE A 24 5.37 -4.73 -6.91
CA PHE A 24 5.21 -4.62 -8.36
C PHE A 24 4.02 -3.72 -8.71
N LEU A 25 3.99 -3.29 -9.98
CA LEU A 25 2.93 -2.45 -10.52
C LEU A 25 1.99 -3.27 -11.40
N LEU A 26 0.68 -3.03 -11.26
CA LEU A 26 -0.34 -3.53 -12.18
C LEU A 26 -1.02 -2.37 -12.89
N ARG A 27 -1.47 -2.62 -14.12
CA ARG A 27 -2.36 -1.70 -14.86
C ARG A 27 -3.80 -2.23 -14.81
N ALA A 28 -4.75 -1.40 -15.25
CA ALA A 28 -6.17 -1.73 -15.37
C ALA A 28 -6.82 -2.35 -14.10
N PRO A 29 -6.96 -1.61 -12.98
CA PRO A 29 -6.51 -0.23 -12.73
C PRO A 29 -5.04 -0.15 -12.27
N HIS A 30 -4.48 1.05 -12.29
CA HIS A 30 -3.11 1.34 -11.83
C HIS A 30 -2.98 1.03 -10.33
N ARG A 31 -2.13 0.06 -9.99
CA ARG A 31 -1.95 -0.42 -8.62
C ARG A 31 -0.48 -0.60 -8.28
N LEU A 32 -0.10 -0.20 -7.08
CA LEU A 32 1.11 -0.66 -6.40
C LEU A 32 0.69 -1.78 -5.48
N VAL A 33 1.26 -2.96 -5.70
CA VAL A 33 1.08 -4.14 -4.87
C VAL A 33 2.36 -4.34 -4.08
N VAL A 34 2.23 -4.45 -2.77
CA VAL A 34 3.34 -4.71 -1.85
C VAL A 34 3.02 -5.98 -1.08
N ASP A 35 3.83 -7.01 -1.31
CA ASP A 35 3.79 -8.27 -0.61
C ASP A 35 4.77 -8.24 0.56
N LEU A 36 4.29 -8.75 1.68
CA LEU A 36 4.98 -8.83 2.95
C LEU A 36 4.90 -10.28 3.45
N PRO A 37 5.87 -10.74 4.26
CA PRO A 37 5.70 -11.96 5.05
C PRO A 37 4.48 -11.81 5.97
N SER A 38 3.92 -12.90 6.51
CA SER A 38 2.76 -12.92 7.42
C SER A 38 2.75 -11.73 8.39
N THR A 39 2.01 -10.69 8.03
CA THR A 39 2.03 -9.39 8.67
C THR A 39 0.64 -9.11 9.18
N LYS A 40 0.51 -8.97 10.51
CA LYS A 40 -0.72 -8.49 11.12
C LYS A 40 -0.82 -6.98 10.94
N PHE A 41 -1.83 -6.52 10.22
CA PHE A 41 -2.07 -5.10 10.02
C PHE A 41 -2.78 -4.48 11.23
N ALA A 42 -2.06 -3.70 12.03
CA ALA A 42 -2.62 -2.87 13.10
C ALA A 42 -2.62 -1.40 12.66
N ILE A 43 -3.49 -1.05 11.70
CA ILE A 43 -3.52 0.28 11.09
C ILE A 43 -4.82 1.01 11.46
N ASN A 44 -4.71 2.26 11.93
CA ASN A 44 -5.89 3.08 12.16
C ASN A 44 -6.54 3.46 10.82
N ALA A 45 -7.87 3.39 10.73
CA ALA A 45 -8.61 3.74 9.52
C ALA A 45 -8.29 5.15 8.99
N LYS A 46 -8.04 6.11 9.89
CA LYS A 46 -7.65 7.49 9.53
C LYS A 46 -6.32 7.56 8.76
N ASP A 47 -5.39 6.64 9.03
CA ASP A 47 -4.04 6.64 8.44
C ASP A 47 -4.03 6.07 7.02
N VAL A 48 -5.10 5.36 6.63
CA VAL A 48 -5.31 4.76 5.30
C VAL A 48 -6.41 5.45 4.50
N LYS A 49 -6.93 6.58 4.98
CA LYS A 49 -7.90 7.37 4.22
C LYS A 49 -7.29 7.85 2.90
N ALA A 50 -7.88 7.42 1.79
CA ALA A 50 -7.41 7.76 0.45
C ALA A 50 -7.30 9.28 0.25
N ARG A 51 -6.19 9.72 -0.37
CA ARG A 51 -5.89 11.13 -0.63
C ARG A 51 -4.86 11.27 -1.76
N GLY A 52 -4.78 12.47 -2.33
CA GLY A 52 -3.82 12.78 -3.39
C GLY A 52 -3.99 11.85 -4.59
N LEU A 53 -2.91 11.22 -5.04
CA LEU A 53 -2.89 10.21 -6.11
C LEU A 53 -3.61 8.90 -5.77
N VAL A 54 -3.80 8.58 -4.47
CA VAL A 54 -4.38 7.31 -4.04
C VAL A 54 -5.90 7.40 -4.09
N ARG A 55 -6.52 6.48 -4.83
CA ARG A 55 -7.97 6.28 -4.91
C ARG A 55 -8.49 5.37 -3.80
N SER A 56 -7.78 4.28 -3.51
CA SER A 56 -8.17 3.35 -2.44
C SER A 56 -6.98 2.56 -1.92
N VAL A 57 -7.08 2.13 -0.67
CA VAL A 57 -6.11 1.28 0.02
C VAL A 57 -6.81 -0.01 0.43
N ARG A 58 -6.22 -1.16 0.13
CA ARG A 58 -6.66 -2.47 0.64
C ARG A 58 -5.48 -3.19 1.23
N TYR A 59 -5.70 -3.93 2.31
CA TYR A 59 -4.68 -4.77 2.91
C TYR A 59 -5.33 -5.99 3.55
N GLY A 60 -4.55 -7.05 3.69
CA GLY A 60 -5.02 -8.26 4.34
C GLY A 60 -4.01 -9.39 4.26
N ASP A 61 -4.29 -10.43 5.04
CA ASP A 61 -3.64 -11.72 4.94
C ASP A 61 -4.16 -12.44 3.69
N LEU A 62 -3.26 -13.05 2.90
CA LEU A 62 -3.58 -13.82 1.70
C LEU A 62 -3.53 -15.33 1.93
N GLY A 63 -3.17 -15.77 3.13
CA GLY A 63 -2.78 -17.13 3.44
C GLY A 63 -1.32 -17.44 3.07
N GLU A 64 -0.91 -18.67 3.36
CA GLU A 64 0.37 -19.24 2.90
C GLU A 64 1.62 -18.42 3.23
N GLY A 65 1.61 -17.68 4.34
CA GLY A 65 2.78 -16.91 4.74
C GLY A 65 2.86 -15.50 4.15
N VAL A 66 1.85 -15.07 3.38
CA VAL A 66 1.87 -13.81 2.63
C VAL A 66 0.77 -12.87 3.10
N SER A 67 1.13 -11.61 3.25
CA SER A 67 0.21 -10.49 3.48
C SER A 67 0.42 -9.45 2.39
N ARG A 68 -0.63 -8.76 1.98
CA ARG A 68 -0.56 -7.83 0.84
C ARG A 68 -1.20 -6.49 1.15
N LEU A 69 -0.52 -5.43 0.77
CA LEU A 69 -1.04 -4.07 0.66
C LEU A 69 -1.22 -3.71 -0.81
N ILE A 70 -2.36 -3.13 -1.16
CA ILE A 70 -2.68 -2.65 -2.50
C ILE A 70 -3.08 -1.19 -2.42
N LEU A 71 -2.35 -0.36 -3.15
CA LEU A 71 -2.64 1.05 -3.35
C LEU A 71 -3.15 1.22 -4.78
N THR A 72 -4.40 1.63 -4.94
CA THR A 72 -4.96 1.91 -6.27
C THR A 72 -4.82 3.41 -6.56
N GLY A 73 -4.19 3.77 -7.67
CA GLY A 73 -4.03 5.15 -8.11
C GLY A 73 -5.27 5.68 -8.83
N LYS A 74 -5.41 7.01 -8.86
CA LYS A 74 -6.41 7.71 -9.69
C LYS A 74 -6.05 7.72 -11.18
N GLY A 75 -4.77 7.51 -11.50
CA GLY A 75 -4.22 7.43 -12.86
C GLY A 75 -2.86 6.71 -12.83
N PRO A 76 -2.12 6.71 -13.94
CA PRO A 76 -0.76 6.20 -13.99
C PRO A 76 0.15 6.91 -12.96
N PHE A 77 1.07 6.17 -12.38
CA PHE A 77 2.11 6.70 -11.50
C PHE A 77 3.37 5.82 -11.58
N ALA A 78 4.49 6.37 -11.12
CA ALA A 78 5.74 5.67 -10.90
C ALA A 78 6.09 5.67 -9.41
N VAL A 79 6.96 4.75 -9.00
CA VAL A 79 7.41 4.54 -7.61
C VAL A 79 8.91 4.71 -7.54
#